data_AF-A0A6N6KDD5-F1
#
_entry.id   AF-A0A6N6KDD5-F1
#
_cell.length_a   1.000
_cell.length_b   1.000
_cell.length_c   1.000
_cell.angle_alpha   90.00
_cell.angle_beta   90.00
_cell.angle_gamma   90.00
#
_symmetry.space_group_name_H-M   'P 1'
#
loop_
_entity.id
_entity.type
_entity.pdbx_description
1 polymer ?
#
loop_
_entity_poly.entity_id
_entity_poly.type
_entity_poly.pdbx_seq_one_letter_code
_entity_poly.pdbx_strand_id
1 'polypeptide(L)'
;MKKSKPLIKFLLIFVATYAVLLVAAHFMDRYYANSYRWFGKVFFENYGEKGFLQFFPVEEKTTYRLSTKVVIFNKEQIQVARQTGQATVKGAEFFVSSWYNGLIPDILLVSLIIASPVPWKRKLFAAIAGLLLFDLFILLKWKLAIAWEISQNPWLEMPTRNPGLVKTGYEIFVQNIETT
;
A
#
# COMPACT_ATOMS: atom_id res chain seq x y z
N MET A 1 -31.80 -28.87 -14.44
CA MET A 1 -30.89 -27.83 -13.91
C MET A 1 -31.08 -26.50 -14.66
N LYS A 2 -31.70 -25.48 -14.05
CA LYS A 2 -31.74 -24.09 -14.57
C LYS A 2 -31.62 -23.08 -13.42
N LYS A 3 -30.49 -23.11 -12.69
CA LYS A 3 -30.09 -22.10 -11.69
C LYS A 3 -28.97 -21.17 -12.20
N SER A 4 -28.65 -21.18 -13.49
CA SER A 4 -27.57 -20.37 -14.08
C SER A 4 -27.88 -18.87 -14.20
N LYS A 5 -29.17 -18.50 -14.27
CA LYS A 5 -29.63 -17.11 -14.42
C LYS A 5 -29.08 -16.14 -13.35
N PRO A 6 -29.15 -16.44 -12.03
CA PRO A 6 -28.62 -15.55 -11.00
C PRO A 6 -27.10 -15.37 -11.05
N LEU A 7 -26.34 -16.43 -11.40
CA LEU A 7 -24.89 -16.36 -11.48
C LEU A 7 -24.42 -15.49 -12.66
N ILE A 8 -25.04 -15.67 -13.84
CA ILE A 8 -24.72 -14.86 -15.03
C ILE A 8 -25.05 -13.40 -14.76
N LYS A 9 -26.19 -13.11 -14.12
CA LYS A 9 -26.57 -11.74 -13.74
C LYS A 9 -25.55 -11.13 -12.77
N PHE A 10 -25.13 -11.87 -11.74
CA PHE A 10 -24.08 -11.41 -10.81
C PHE A 10 -22.79 -11.07 -11.55
N LEU A 11 -22.32 -11.98 -12.43
CA LEU A 11 -21.08 -11.80 -13.16
C LEU A 11 -21.13 -10.58 -14.09
N LEU A 12 -22.24 -10.38 -14.82
CA LEU A 12 -22.42 -9.21 -15.69
C LEU A 12 -22.41 -7.91 -14.90
N ILE A 13 -23.09 -7.85 -13.75
CA ILE A 13 -23.10 -6.66 -12.89
C ILE A 13 -21.69 -6.40 -12.32
N PHE A 14 -20.98 -7.44 -11.90
CA PHE A 14 -19.60 -7.35 -11.41
C PHE A 14 -18.68 -6.75 -12.48
N VAL A 15 -18.65 -7.34 -13.68
CA VAL A 15 -17.78 -6.88 -14.78
C VAL A 15 -18.12 -5.44 -15.17
N ALA A 16 -19.41 -5.10 -15.30
CA ALA A 16 -19.83 -3.75 -15.63
C ALA A 16 -19.43 -2.74 -14.54
N THR A 17 -19.64 -3.08 -13.27
CA THR A 17 -19.29 -2.21 -12.13
C THR A 17 -17.78 -2.03 -12.03
N TYR A 18 -17.01 -3.12 -12.17
CA TYR A 18 -15.55 -3.09 -12.16
C TYR A 18 -15.00 -2.21 -13.28
N ALA A 19 -15.53 -2.33 -14.51
CA ALA A 19 -15.13 -1.49 -15.64
C ALA A 19 -15.43 0.00 -15.40
N VAL A 20 -16.62 0.33 -14.89
CA VAL A 20 -17.00 1.71 -14.56
C VAL A 20 -16.08 2.29 -13.49
N LEU A 21 -15.82 1.52 -12.42
CA LEU A 21 -14.92 1.96 -11.34
C LEU A 21 -13.48 2.11 -11.81
N LEU A 22 -12.98 1.25 -12.70
CA LEU A 22 -11.65 1.39 -13.29
C LEU A 22 -11.51 2.68 -14.11
N VAL A 23 -12.53 3.02 -14.90
CA VAL A 23 -12.54 4.28 -15.66
C VAL A 23 -12.56 5.47 -14.70
N ALA A 24 -13.41 5.46 -13.68
CA ALA A 24 -13.45 6.51 -12.67
C ALA A 24 -12.12 6.65 -11.91
N ALA A 25 -11.51 5.53 -11.55
CA ALA A 25 -10.23 5.47 -10.84
C ALA A 25 -9.09 6.12 -11.62
N HIS A 26 -9.09 6.01 -12.95
CA HIS A 26 -8.09 6.64 -13.80
C HIS A 26 -8.01 8.16 -13.56
N PHE A 27 -9.15 8.82 -13.33
CA PHE A 27 -9.22 10.24 -13.03
C PHE A 27 -8.88 10.56 -11.57
N MET A 28 -8.98 9.58 -10.67
CA MET A 28 -8.75 9.75 -9.23
C MET A 28 -7.34 9.35 -8.77
N ASP A 29 -6.49 8.87 -9.67
CA ASP A 29 -5.15 8.33 -9.35
C ASP A 29 -4.32 9.25 -8.44
N ARG A 30 -4.23 10.54 -8.79
CA ARG A 30 -3.48 11.53 -8.00
C ARG A 30 -4.04 11.72 -6.59
N TYR A 31 -5.36 11.77 -6.47
CA TYR A 31 -6.03 11.92 -5.18
C TYR A 31 -5.81 10.70 -4.30
N TYR A 32 -5.96 9.50 -4.88
CA TYR A 32 -5.71 8.26 -4.16
C TYR A 32 -4.25 8.14 -3.73
N ALA A 33 -3.28 8.44 -4.61
CA ALA A 33 -1.86 8.42 -4.28
C ALA A 33 -1.51 9.39 -3.13
N ASN A 34 -2.15 10.56 -3.09
CA ASN A 34 -2.00 11.50 -1.97
C ASN A 34 -2.55 10.93 -0.66
N SER A 35 -3.76 10.36 -0.68
CA SER A 35 -4.36 9.71 0.49
C SER A 35 -3.50 8.55 0.98
N TYR A 36 -3.00 7.72 0.06
CA TYR A 36 -2.13 6.59 0.34
C TYR A 36 -0.85 7.02 1.08
N ARG A 37 -0.18 8.09 0.60
CA ARG A 37 0.97 8.69 1.29
C ARG A 37 0.60 9.26 2.64
N TRP A 38 -0.55 9.93 2.74
CA TRP A 38 -1.02 10.50 4.00
C TRP A 38 -1.21 9.42 5.06
N PHE A 39 -1.89 8.31 4.73
CA PHE A 39 -2.01 7.16 5.62
C PHE A 39 -0.64 6.61 6.02
N GLY A 40 0.26 6.45 5.04
CA GLY A 40 1.64 6.04 5.32
C GLY A 40 2.35 6.94 6.33
N LYS A 41 2.24 8.26 6.18
CA LYS A 41 2.80 9.24 7.12
C LYS A 41 2.20 9.09 8.52
N VAL A 42 0.87 9.05 8.62
CA VAL A 42 0.16 8.94 9.90
C VAL A 42 0.62 7.74 10.71
N PHE A 43 0.83 6.58 10.06
CA PHE A 43 1.17 5.34 10.76
C PHE A 43 2.68 5.07 10.88
N PHE A 44 3.51 5.57 9.96
CA PHE A 44 4.90 5.15 9.85
C PHE A 44 5.94 6.27 9.77
N GLU A 45 5.55 7.55 9.77
CA GLU A 45 6.53 8.66 9.81
C GLU A 45 7.51 8.50 10.98
N ASN A 46 7.01 8.08 12.14
CA ASN A 46 7.81 7.71 13.29
C ASN A 46 7.84 6.19 13.44
N TYR A 47 8.93 5.56 13.00
CA TYR A 47 9.06 4.11 13.04
C TYR A 47 9.94 3.66 14.20
N GLY A 48 9.31 3.17 15.26
CA GLY A 48 10.00 2.85 16.51
C GLY A 48 10.68 4.09 17.12
N GLU A 49 11.77 3.87 17.85
CA GLU A 49 12.49 4.96 18.52
C GLU A 49 13.41 5.73 17.55
N LYS A 50 14.10 5.01 16.65
CA LYS A 50 15.17 5.57 15.81
C LYS A 50 14.75 5.87 14.37
N GLY A 51 13.67 5.27 13.87
CA GLY A 51 13.27 5.39 12.47
C GLY A 51 12.45 6.65 12.19
N PHE A 52 12.78 7.32 11.09
CA PHE A 52 12.01 8.43 10.53
C PHE A 52 11.79 8.21 9.03
N LEU A 53 10.53 8.20 8.60
CA LEU A 53 10.18 7.92 7.21
C LEU A 53 9.57 9.14 6.54
N GLN A 54 10.02 9.40 5.30
CA GLN A 54 9.47 10.43 4.44
C GLN A 54 8.85 9.81 3.19
N PHE A 55 7.74 10.42 2.76
CA PHE A 55 6.91 9.92 1.67
C PHE A 55 6.79 11.00 0.60
N PHE A 56 7.33 10.71 -0.57
CA PHE A 56 7.42 11.63 -1.70
C PHE A 56 6.58 11.12 -2.88
N PRO A 57 5.96 12.02 -3.66
CA PRO A 57 5.42 11.65 -4.95
C PRO A 57 6.57 11.24 -5.90
N VAL A 58 6.31 10.26 -6.76
CA VAL A 58 7.18 9.96 -7.90
C VAL A 58 6.65 10.77 -9.09
N GLU A 59 7.45 11.68 -9.62
CA GLU A 59 7.04 12.56 -10.72
C GLU A 59 7.11 11.86 -12.08
N GLU A 60 8.05 10.92 -12.24
CA GLU A 60 8.20 10.17 -13.47
C GLU A 60 7.19 9.03 -13.58
N LYS A 61 6.46 9.02 -14.71
CA LYS A 61 5.60 7.90 -15.07
C LYS A 61 6.47 6.70 -15.46
N THR A 62 6.74 5.82 -14.51
CA THR A 62 7.39 4.54 -14.78
C THR A 62 6.38 3.55 -15.39
N THR A 63 6.89 2.54 -16.11
CA THR A 63 6.08 1.42 -16.65
C THR A 63 5.22 0.76 -15.56
N TYR A 64 5.71 0.74 -14.33
CA TYR A 64 5.07 0.10 -13.17
C TYR A 64 4.12 1.01 -12.39
N ARG A 65 3.81 2.21 -12.90
CA ARG A 65 2.97 3.22 -12.22
C ARG A 65 3.40 3.45 -10.76
N LEU A 66 4.70 3.54 -10.52
CA LEU A 66 5.23 3.90 -9.21
C LEU A 66 4.75 5.31 -8.88
N SER A 67 4.14 5.49 -7.71
CA SER A 67 3.51 6.76 -7.33
C SER A 67 4.08 7.33 -6.04
N THR A 68 4.74 6.50 -5.24
CA THR A 68 5.26 6.85 -3.92
C THR A 68 6.68 6.36 -3.75
N LYS A 69 7.59 7.28 -3.45
CA LYS A 69 8.94 7.00 -2.97
C LYS A 69 8.94 7.13 -1.46
N VAL A 70 9.49 6.13 -0.78
CA VAL A 70 9.63 6.12 0.67
C VAL A 70 11.11 6.18 0.99
N VAL A 71 11.50 7.09 1.87
CA VAL A 71 12.88 7.21 2.33
C VAL A 71 12.93 7.01 3.84
N ILE A 72 13.77 6.08 4.27
CA ILE A 72 13.94 5.67 5.66
C ILE A 72 15.25 6.26 6.17
N PHE A 73 15.19 7.00 7.27
CA PHE A 73 16.34 7.62 7.93
C PHE A 73 16.44 7.22 9.39
N ASN A 74 17.66 7.22 9.92
CA ASN A 74 17.90 7.14 11.35
C ASN A 74 17.96 8.55 11.96
N LYS A 75 17.11 8.81 12.95
CA LYS A 75 17.00 10.08 13.68
C LYS A 75 18.31 10.50 14.33
N GLU A 76 19.08 9.55 14.86
CA GLU A 76 20.39 9.80 15.49
C GLU A 76 21.41 10.24 14.44
N GLN A 77 21.45 9.57 13.28
CA GLN A 77 22.33 9.96 12.17
C GLN A 77 21.98 11.36 11.65
N ILE A 78 20.69 11.72 11.60
CA ILE A 78 20.26 13.09 11.27
C ILE A 78 20.77 14.09 12.31
N GLN A 79 20.70 13.78 13.60
CA GLN A 79 21.23 14.65 14.65
C GLN A 79 22.74 14.83 14.56
N VAL A 80 23.51 13.74 14.37
CA VAL A 80 24.97 13.79 14.21
C VAL A 80 25.38 14.61 12.99
N ALA A 81 24.69 14.42 11.85
CA ALA A 81 24.96 15.21 10.65
C ALA A 81 24.72 16.71 10.88
N ARG A 82 23.64 17.08 11.59
CA ARG A 82 23.36 18.47 11.97
C ARG A 82 24.44 19.06 12.88
N GLN A 83 24.95 18.28 13.84
CA GLN A 83 26.00 18.73 14.76
C GLN A 83 27.37 18.88 14.07
N THR A 84 27.66 18.04 13.09
CA THR A 84 28.94 18.04 12.35
C THR A 84 28.92 18.95 11.12
N GLY A 85 27.79 19.59 10.80
CA GLY A 85 27.64 20.44 9.62
C GLY A 85 27.58 19.66 8.30
N GLN A 86 27.33 18.34 8.34
CA GLN A 86 27.15 17.54 7.14
C GLN A 86 25.81 17.88 6.47
N ALA A 87 25.87 18.17 5.16
CA ALA A 87 24.70 18.58 4.38
C ALA A 87 23.72 17.44 4.08
N THR A 88 24.18 16.18 4.11
CA THR A 88 23.40 15.04 3.62
C THR A 88 23.51 13.83 4.53
N VAL A 89 22.37 13.20 4.83
CA VAL A 89 22.26 11.94 5.56
C VAL A 89 21.83 10.87 4.58
N LYS A 90 22.49 9.71 4.61
CA LYS A 90 22.11 8.58 3.76
C LYS A 90 20.77 8.02 4.26
N GLY A 91 19.82 7.82 3.35
CA GLY A 91 18.53 7.18 3.62
C GLY A 91 18.34 5.97 2.72
N ALA A 92 17.70 4.91 3.23
CA ALA A 92 17.33 3.77 2.40
C ALA A 92 16.03 4.11 1.68
N GLU A 93 15.89 3.70 0.42
CA GLU A 93 14.73 4.08 -0.39
C GLU A 93 14.10 2.88 -1.06
N PHE A 94 12.78 2.91 -1.14
CA PHE A 94 11.99 1.97 -1.93
C PHE A 94 10.80 2.68 -2.57
N PHE A 95 10.25 2.06 -3.61
CA PHE A 95 9.18 2.63 -4.41
C PHE A 95 7.95 1.74 -4.36
N VAL A 96 6.77 2.34 -4.29
CA VAL A 96 5.50 1.63 -4.22
C VAL A 96 4.50 2.24 -5.20
N SER A 97 3.77 1.38 -5.91
CA SER A 97 2.60 1.78 -6.67
C SER A 97 1.35 1.76 -5.81
N SER A 98 0.77 2.94 -5.51
CA SER A 98 -0.54 3.03 -4.84
C SER A 98 -1.68 2.46 -5.71
N TRP A 99 -1.50 2.44 -7.03
CA TRP A 99 -2.47 1.92 -7.97
C TRP A 99 -2.65 0.40 -7.79
N TYR A 100 -1.54 -0.35 -7.86
CA TYR A 100 -1.57 -1.81 -7.74
C TYR A 100 -1.72 -2.29 -6.29
N ASN A 101 -1.11 -1.58 -5.33
CA ASN A 101 -1.12 -2.02 -3.93
C ASN A 101 -2.36 -1.58 -3.13
N GLY A 102 -3.20 -0.69 -3.67
CA GLY A 102 -4.39 -0.19 -2.97
C GLY A 102 -5.60 -0.09 -3.88
N LEU A 103 -5.54 0.80 -4.88
CA LEU A 103 -6.73 1.19 -5.63
C LEU A 103 -7.37 0.05 -6.44
N ILE A 104 -6.60 -0.76 -7.16
CA ILE A 104 -7.15 -1.90 -7.90
C ILE A 104 -7.86 -2.89 -6.96
N PRO A 105 -7.22 -3.38 -5.88
CA PRO A 105 -7.90 -4.24 -4.92
C PRO A 105 -9.17 -3.63 -4.31
N ASP A 106 -9.18 -2.33 -3.98
CA ASP A 106 -10.36 -1.65 -3.46
C ASP A 106 -11.51 -1.68 -4.47
N ILE A 107 -11.21 -1.40 -5.75
CA ILE A 107 -12.19 -1.47 -6.84
C ILE A 107 -12.72 -2.89 -7.02
N LEU A 108 -11.85 -3.90 -6.94
CA LEU A 108 -12.25 -5.30 -7.00
C LEU A 108 -13.20 -5.66 -5.87
N LEU A 109 -12.88 -5.27 -4.63
CA LEU A 109 -13.70 -5.52 -3.46
C LEU A 109 -15.07 -4.83 -3.58
N VAL A 110 -15.08 -3.54 -3.90
CA VAL A 110 -16.32 -2.75 -4.03
C VAL A 110 -17.20 -3.29 -5.16
N SER A 111 -16.61 -3.66 -6.30
CA SER A 111 -17.37 -4.25 -7.41
C SER A 111 -18.01 -5.59 -7.06
N LEU A 112 -17.31 -6.46 -6.31
CA LEU A 112 -17.90 -7.71 -5.79
C LEU A 112 -19.06 -7.44 -4.84
N ILE A 113 -18.91 -6.48 -3.93
CA ILE A 113 -19.94 -6.12 -2.95
C ILE A 113 -21.18 -5.54 -3.65
N ILE A 114 -20.99 -4.66 -4.63
CA ILE A 114 -22.09 -4.07 -5.41
C ILE A 114 -22.82 -5.15 -6.22
N ALA A 115 -22.09 -6.08 -6.82
CA ALA A 115 -22.68 -7.17 -7.59
C ALA A 115 -23.47 -8.17 -6.73
N SER A 116 -23.13 -8.30 -5.45
CA SER A 116 -23.75 -9.27 -4.55
C SER A 116 -25.28 -9.14 -4.47
N PRO A 117 -26.04 -10.25 -4.39
CA PRO A 117 -27.50 -10.22 -4.28
C PRO A 117 -27.96 -9.97 -2.83
N VAL A 118 -27.33 -9.01 -2.15
CA VAL A 118 -27.55 -8.71 -0.73
C VAL A 118 -28.28 -7.37 -0.59
N PRO A 119 -29.16 -7.16 0.42
CA PRO A 119 -29.78 -5.87 0.67
C PRO A 119 -28.78 -4.71 0.84
N TRP A 120 -29.13 -3.51 0.36
CA TRP A 120 -28.24 -2.34 0.35
C TRP A 120 -27.63 -1.97 1.72
N LYS A 121 -28.40 -2.09 2.81
CA LYS A 121 -27.87 -1.81 4.16
C LYS A 121 -26.69 -2.72 4.52
N ARG A 122 -26.78 -4.00 4.16
CA ARG A 122 -25.71 -4.98 4.37
C ARG A 122 -24.55 -4.76 3.40
N LYS A 123 -24.82 -4.33 2.16
CA LYS A 123 -23.76 -3.94 1.21
C LYS A 123 -22.92 -2.77 1.74
N LEU A 124 -23.55 -1.74 2.27
CA LEU A 124 -22.85 -0.58 2.82
C LEU A 124 -21.96 -0.99 4.00
N PHE A 125 -22.50 -1.78 4.94
CA PHE A 125 -21.72 -2.30 6.05
C PHE A 125 -20.55 -3.18 5.58
N ALA A 126 -20.79 -4.09 4.63
CA ALA A 126 -19.76 -4.94 4.05
C ALA A 126 -18.68 -4.13 3.32
N ALA A 127 -19.05 -3.05 2.63
CA ALA A 127 -18.10 -2.15 1.96
C ALA A 127 -17.21 -1.45 2.98
N ILE A 128 -17.80 -0.86 4.02
CA ILE A 128 -17.03 -0.18 5.08
C ILE A 128 -16.11 -1.17 5.79
N ALA A 129 -16.64 -2.31 6.27
CA ALA A 129 -15.85 -3.30 6.99
C ALA A 129 -14.76 -3.91 6.10
N GLY A 130 -15.08 -4.17 4.83
CA GLY A 130 -14.13 -4.72 3.86
C GLY A 130 -12.99 -3.75 3.53
N LEU A 131 -13.30 -2.47 3.30
CA LEU A 131 -12.30 -1.44 3.05
C LEU A 131 -11.39 -1.26 4.27
N LEU A 132 -11.96 -1.18 5.49
CA LEU A 132 -11.16 -1.09 6.72
C LEU A 132 -10.23 -2.29 6.91
N LEU A 133 -10.70 -3.51 6.62
CA LEU A 133 -9.88 -4.71 6.69
C LEU A 133 -8.76 -4.68 5.63
N PHE A 134 -9.07 -4.17 4.44
CA PHE A 134 -8.11 -4.05 3.35
C PHE A 134 -7.04 -2.99 3.66
N ASP A 135 -7.43 -1.85 4.21
CA ASP A 135 -6.50 -0.82 4.70
C ASP A 135 -5.56 -1.37 5.77
N LEU A 136 -6.10 -2.17 6.71
CA LEU A 136 -5.27 -2.83 7.73
C LEU A 136 -4.26 -3.80 7.11
N PHE A 137 -4.67 -4.52 6.05
CA PHE A 137 -3.78 -5.40 5.30
C PHE A 137 -2.70 -4.61 4.53
N ILE A 138 -3.04 -3.47 3.94
CA ILE A 138 -2.06 -2.56 3.32
C ILE A 138 -1.05 -2.08 4.37
N LEU A 139 -1.49 -1.66 5.55
CA LEU A 139 -0.59 -1.23 6.63
C LEU A 139 0.36 -2.37 7.04
N LEU A 140 -0.13 -3.60 7.10
CA LEU A 140 0.72 -4.76 7.36
C LEU A 140 1.79 -4.94 6.26
N LYS A 141 1.41 -4.81 4.97
CA LYS A 141 2.37 -4.87 3.86
C LYS A 141 3.43 -3.77 3.96
N TRP A 142 3.03 -2.54 4.27
CA TRP A 142 3.96 -1.42 4.52
C TRP A 142 4.95 -1.74 5.62
N LYS A 143 4.45 -2.24 6.76
CA LYS A 143 5.29 -2.62 7.89
C LYS A 143 6.33 -3.68 7.51
N LEU A 144 5.94 -4.68 6.71
CA LEU A 144 6.85 -5.72 6.22
C LEU A 144 7.88 -5.16 5.24
N ALA A 145 7.47 -4.30 4.30
CA ALA A 145 8.38 -3.64 3.35
C ALA A 145 9.42 -2.76 4.07
N ILE A 146 8.98 -1.95 5.04
CA ILE A 146 9.88 -1.11 5.85
C ILE A 146 10.87 -1.98 6.64
N ALA A 147 10.37 -3.02 7.31
CA ALA A 147 11.22 -3.92 8.08
C ALA A 147 12.25 -4.65 7.18
N TRP A 148 11.83 -5.04 5.98
CA TRP A 148 12.70 -5.65 4.99
C TRP A 148 13.80 -4.70 4.54
N GLU A 149 13.45 -3.47 4.17
CA GLU A 149 14.43 -2.46 3.75
C GLU A 149 15.44 -2.13 4.86
N ILE A 150 15.00 -2.06 6.12
CA ILE A 150 15.91 -1.90 7.25
C ILE A 150 16.86 -3.11 7.36
N SER A 151 16.37 -4.33 7.15
CA SER A 151 17.21 -5.54 7.22
C SER A 151 18.25 -5.63 6.10
N GLN A 152 17.94 -5.08 4.92
CA GLN A 152 18.86 -5.03 3.77
C GLN A 152 19.89 -3.89 3.89
N ASN A 153 19.66 -2.93 4.79
CA ASN A 153 20.52 -1.76 4.97
C ASN A 153 21.06 -1.65 6.41
N PRO A 154 22.01 -2.54 6.82
CA PRO A 154 22.55 -2.55 8.20
C PRO A 154 23.17 -1.23 8.64
N TRP A 155 23.66 -0.43 7.68
CA TRP A 155 24.23 0.90 7.92
C TRP A 155 23.21 1.94 8.42
N LEU A 156 21.91 1.63 8.41
CA LEU A 156 20.89 2.44 9.09
C LEU A 156 20.96 2.31 10.62
N GLU A 157 21.62 1.28 11.16
CA GLU A 157 21.78 1.07 12.62
C GLU A 157 20.44 1.04 13.38
N MET A 158 19.39 0.54 12.74
CA MET A 158 18.07 0.37 13.35
C MET A 158 17.86 -1.08 13.80
N PRO A 159 17.15 -1.31 14.92
CA PRO A 159 16.87 -2.66 15.40
C PRO A 159 15.93 -3.40 14.43
N THR A 160 16.40 -4.52 13.88
CA THR A 160 15.57 -5.44 13.09
C THR A 160 15.01 -6.55 13.98
N ARG A 161 13.70 -6.60 14.18
CA ARG A 161 13.06 -7.68 14.94
C ARG A 161 12.96 -8.93 14.06
N ASN A 162 13.88 -9.88 14.27
CA ASN A 162 13.96 -11.20 13.59
C ASN A 162 13.94 -11.14 12.04
N PRO A 163 15.11 -11.00 11.40
CA PRO A 163 15.21 -10.82 9.94
C PRO A 163 14.67 -12.00 9.13
N GLY A 164 14.71 -13.23 9.67
CA GLY A 164 14.16 -14.40 8.98
C GLY A 164 12.64 -14.32 8.80
N LEU A 165 11.92 -13.93 9.85
CA LEU A 165 10.45 -13.76 9.78
C LEU A 165 10.06 -12.60 8.85
N VAL A 166 10.85 -11.52 8.87
CA VAL A 166 10.64 -10.37 7.98
C VAL A 166 10.80 -10.79 6.52
N LYS A 167 11.86 -11.55 6.20
CA LYS A 167 12.10 -12.08 4.87
C LYS A 167 10.93 -12.93 4.38
N THR A 168 10.53 -13.94 5.16
CA THR A 168 9.41 -14.82 4.79
C THR A 168 8.12 -14.03 4.60
N GLY A 169 7.82 -13.06 5.49
CA GLY A 169 6.65 -12.20 5.33
C GLY A 169 6.71 -11.33 4.08
N TYR A 170 7.86 -10.72 3.79
CA TYR A 170 8.05 -9.89 2.61
C TYR A 170 7.90 -10.71 1.31
N GLU A 171 8.53 -11.87 1.23
CA GLU A 171 8.42 -12.77 0.07
C GLU A 171 6.98 -13.20 -0.18
N ILE A 172 6.25 -13.59 0.88
CA ILE A 172 4.85 -14.05 0.77
C ILE A 172 3.91 -12.90 0.38
N PHE A 173 4.01 -11.76 1.05
CA PHE A 173 2.97 -10.72 1.00
C PHE A 173 3.31 -9.51 0.12
N VAL A 174 4.58 -9.31 -0.23
CA VAL A 174 5.05 -8.12 -0.95
C VAL A 174 5.66 -8.49 -2.31
N GLN A 175 6.68 -9.34 -2.33
CA GLN A 175 7.46 -9.61 -3.53
C GLN A 175 6.66 -10.33 -4.65
N ASN A 176 5.76 -11.24 -4.29
CA ASN A 176 4.96 -12.00 -5.26
C ASN A 176 3.95 -11.14 -6.05
N ILE A 177 3.79 -9.86 -5.73
CA ILE A 177 2.83 -8.96 -6.39
C ILE A 177 3.54 -8.01 -7.37
N GLU A 178 4.85 -7.78 -7.22
CA GLU A 178 5.59 -6.80 -8.03
C GLU A 178 6.30 -7.41 -9.25
N THR A 179 6.39 -8.75 -9.34
CA THR A 179 7.08 -9.47 -10.43
C THR A 179 6.16 -10.09 -11.49
N THR A 180 4.84 -9.84 -11.41
CA THR A 180 3.83 -10.30 -12.40
C THR A 180 3.13 -9.12 -13.04
#